data_AF-A0AAW7X046-F1
#
_entry.id   AF-A0AAW7X046-F1
#
_cell.length_a   1.000
_cell.length_b   1.000
_cell.length_c   1.000
_cell.angle_alpha   90.00
_cell.angle_beta   90.00
_cell.angle_gamma   90.00
#
_symmetry.space_group_name_H-M   'P 1'
#
loop_
_entity.id
_entity.type
_entity.pdbx_description
1 polymer ?
#
loop_
_entity_poly.entity_id
_entity_poly.type
_entity_poly.pdbx_seq_one_letter_code
_entity_poly.pdbx_strand_id
1 'polypeptide(L)'
;MNEAEAVNILLQELKGLGYPDESIRFEFVVNSSSGQRNYIDVAIIDPDTNDVVAIIEVKNGVKGNALSSAARQVASYAKLLPSSPLSLVYVFEGDAKQIGIVNESDGGVTLIQSLPSFNSLLTGGRAQNKVEAKSKSSRITDRFSIVCYLLACLVAAILALDITGTYKFSSQQLTLLGIFIGLLVIPFAAKFKLLGMEFERYSDGKSKNT
;
A
#
# COMPACT_ATOMS: atom_id res chain seq x y z
N MET A 1 23.13 -5.84 27.71
CA MET A 1 22.94 -5.97 26.27
C MET A 1 22.75 -4.59 25.65
N ASN A 2 23.47 -4.27 24.57
CA ASN A 2 23.24 -3.06 23.77
C ASN A 2 22.37 -3.36 22.54
N GLU A 3 21.92 -2.34 21.81
CA GLU A 3 21.03 -2.51 20.65
C GLU A 3 21.71 -3.31 19.51
N ALA A 4 23.01 -3.14 19.29
CA ALA A 4 23.75 -3.90 18.27
C ALA A 4 23.83 -5.41 18.58
N GLU A 5 24.01 -5.78 19.85
CA GLU A 5 23.96 -7.17 20.31
C GLU A 5 22.56 -7.76 20.13
N ALA A 6 21.51 -6.98 20.43
CA ALA A 6 20.13 -7.41 20.24
C ALA A 6 19.79 -7.64 18.76
N VAL A 7 20.28 -6.77 17.87
CA VAL A 7 20.13 -6.95 16.41
C VAL A 7 20.80 -8.24 15.93
N ASN A 8 21.98 -8.59 16.48
CA ASN A 8 22.64 -9.85 16.14
C ASN A 8 21.85 -11.08 16.63
N ILE A 9 21.27 -11.02 17.83
CA ILE A 9 20.41 -12.10 18.35
C ILE A 9 19.16 -12.24 17.47
N LEU A 10 18.53 -11.12 17.13
CA LEU A 10 17.39 -11.07 16.22
C LEU A 10 17.75 -11.69 14.86
N LEU A 11 18.93 -11.39 14.30
CA LEU A 11 19.39 -11.99 13.05
C LEU A 11 19.48 -13.52 13.15
N GLN A 12 20.04 -14.06 14.23
CA GLN A 12 20.10 -15.52 14.41
C GLN A 12 18.72 -16.14 14.55
N GLU A 13 17.80 -15.47 15.25
CA GLU A 13 16.41 -15.90 15.39
C GLU A 13 15.68 -15.90 14.03
N LEU A 14 15.85 -14.85 13.23
CA LEU A 14 15.30 -14.77 11.87
C LEU A 14 15.87 -15.89 10.98
N LYS A 15 17.19 -16.16 11.02
CA LYS A 15 17.78 -17.28 10.29
C LYS A 15 17.18 -18.62 10.72
N GLY A 16 17.01 -18.83 12.03
CA GLY A 16 16.35 -20.03 12.58
C GLY A 16 14.90 -20.20 12.13
N LEU A 17 14.22 -19.10 11.79
CA LEU A 17 12.85 -19.08 11.27
C LEU A 17 12.78 -19.17 9.73
N GLY A 18 13.91 -19.40 9.07
CA GLY A 18 14.00 -19.64 7.62
C GLY A 18 14.08 -18.38 6.76
N TYR A 19 14.46 -17.24 7.33
CA TYR A 19 14.64 -16.00 6.56
C TYR A 19 15.98 -16.06 5.81
N PRO A 20 16.00 -15.94 4.46
CA PRO A 20 17.24 -15.92 3.70
C PRO A 20 18.01 -14.61 3.93
N ASP A 21 19.34 -14.64 3.83
CA ASP A 21 20.19 -13.46 4.08
C ASP A 21 19.81 -12.28 3.16
N GLU A 22 19.42 -12.59 1.93
CA GLU A 22 19.00 -11.60 0.93
C GLU A 22 17.64 -10.96 1.20
N SER A 23 16.81 -11.49 2.11
CA SER A 23 15.54 -10.85 2.52
C SER A 23 15.71 -9.85 3.66
N ILE A 24 16.82 -9.90 4.41
CA ILE A 24 17.03 -9.08 5.59
C ILE A 24 17.82 -7.82 5.20
N ARG A 25 17.31 -6.64 5.53
CA ARG A 25 18.01 -5.35 5.36
C ARG A 25 18.09 -4.62 6.67
N PHE A 26 19.30 -4.26 7.07
CA PHE A 26 19.55 -3.40 8.23
C PHE A 26 19.58 -1.93 7.81
N GLU A 27 19.22 -1.04 8.73
CA GLU A 27 19.24 0.42 8.52
C GLU A 27 18.55 0.82 7.22
N PHE A 28 17.38 0.22 6.96
CA PHE A 28 16.67 0.38 5.71
C PHE A 28 16.16 1.82 5.56
N VAL A 29 16.57 2.47 4.48
CA VAL A 29 16.33 3.90 4.27
C VAL A 29 14.94 4.13 3.70
N VAL A 30 14.16 4.97 4.37
CA VAL A 30 12.89 5.49 3.86
C VAL A 30 12.91 7.01 3.83
N ASN A 31 12.36 7.58 2.75
CA ASN A 31 12.30 9.03 2.57
C ASN A 31 10.95 9.55 3.05
N SER A 32 10.98 10.56 3.92
CA SER A 32 9.80 11.34 4.28
C SER A 32 9.36 12.22 3.10
N SER A 33 8.09 12.64 3.10
CA SER A 33 7.56 13.65 2.17
C SER A 33 8.30 15.00 2.25
N SER A 34 8.97 15.28 3.37
CA SER A 34 9.83 16.44 3.58
C SER A 34 11.26 16.28 3.02
N GLY A 35 11.61 15.13 2.43
CA GLY A 35 12.96 14.82 1.96
C GLY A 35 13.93 14.35 3.04
N GLN A 36 13.49 14.27 4.30
CA GLN A 36 14.29 13.71 5.40
C GLN A 36 14.42 12.20 5.26
N ARG A 37 15.64 11.68 5.46
CA ARG A 37 15.91 10.24 5.52
C ARG A 37 15.65 9.71 6.93
N ASN A 38 14.85 8.67 7.01
CA ASN A 38 14.65 7.87 8.21
C ASN A 38 15.24 6.48 7.99
N TYR A 39 15.64 5.84 9.08
CA TYR A 39 16.29 4.53 9.06
C TYR A 39 15.44 3.58 9.90
N ILE A 40 15.06 2.47 9.29
CA ILE A 40 14.35 1.36 9.94
C ILE A 40 15.41 0.34 10.37
N ASP A 41 15.41 -0.08 11.63
CA ASP A 41 16.45 -0.97 12.16
C ASP A 41 16.57 -2.26 11.33
N VAL A 42 15.44 -2.93 11.07
CA VAL A 42 15.37 -4.12 10.21
C VAL A 42 14.14 -4.06 9.30
N ALA A 43 14.33 -4.29 8.01
CA ALA A 43 13.28 -4.53 7.03
C ALA A 43 13.41 -5.93 6.42
N ILE A 44 12.29 -6.61 6.23
CA ILE A 44 12.20 -7.89 5.54
C ILE A 44 11.60 -7.67 4.16
N ILE A 45 12.30 -8.14 3.14
CA ILE A 45 11.97 -7.99 1.72
C ILE A 45 11.57 -9.35 1.14
N ASP A 46 10.45 -9.43 0.43
CA ASP A 46 10.14 -10.61 -0.39
C ASP A 46 11.11 -10.63 -1.60
N PRO A 47 12.00 -11.64 -1.73
CA PRO A 47 12.97 -11.68 -2.83
C PRO A 47 12.30 -11.82 -4.21
N ASP A 48 11.08 -12.36 -4.27
CA ASP A 48 10.36 -12.54 -5.53
C ASP A 48 9.77 -11.21 -6.05
N THR A 49 9.26 -10.37 -5.15
CA THR A 49 8.56 -9.12 -5.52
C THR A 49 9.36 -7.86 -5.24
N ASN A 50 10.43 -7.98 -4.45
CA ASN A 50 11.22 -6.87 -3.90
C ASN A 50 10.38 -5.88 -3.07
N ASP A 51 9.26 -6.32 -2.50
CA ASP A 51 8.43 -5.53 -1.61
C ASP A 51 8.83 -5.72 -0.14
N VAL A 52 8.69 -4.67 0.66
CA VAL A 52 8.86 -4.75 2.11
C VAL A 52 7.62 -5.44 2.70
N VAL A 53 7.82 -6.60 3.33
CA VAL A 53 6.76 -7.44 3.90
C VAL A 53 6.68 -7.35 5.43
N ALA A 54 7.78 -6.97 6.09
CA ALA A 54 7.79 -6.63 7.51
C ALA A 54 8.84 -5.59 7.82
N ILE A 55 8.62 -4.83 8.89
CA ILE A 55 9.58 -3.93 9.49
C ILE A 55 9.64 -4.16 10.99
N ILE A 56 10.84 -4.13 11.56
CA ILE A 56 11.09 -4.42 12.97
C ILE A 56 11.90 -3.27 13.56
N GLU A 57 11.36 -2.64 14.60
CA GLU A 57 12.08 -1.68 15.44
C GLU A 57 12.66 -2.38 16.67
N VAL A 58 13.95 -2.18 16.93
CA VAL A 58 14.65 -2.81 18.06
C VAL A 58 14.90 -1.75 19.14
N LYS A 59 14.56 -2.05 20.40
CA LYS A 59 14.77 -1.14 21.52
C LYS A 59 15.21 -1.84 22.79
N ASN A 60 16.04 -1.14 23.56
CA ASN A 60 16.36 -1.53 24.93
C ASN A 60 15.20 -1.17 25.90
N GLY A 61 14.65 -2.19 26.56
CA GLY A 61 13.52 -2.17 27.50
C GLY A 61 13.79 -1.53 28.85
N VAL A 62 15.06 -1.24 29.20
CA VAL A 62 15.41 -0.49 30.42
C VAL A 62 14.72 0.89 30.46
N LYS A 63 14.33 1.42 29.31
CA LYS A 63 13.46 2.60 29.21
C LYS A 63 12.01 2.16 29.42
N GLY A 64 11.36 2.61 30.50
CA GLY A 64 9.97 2.24 30.85
C GLY A 64 8.90 2.57 29.79
N ASN A 65 9.25 3.26 28.70
CA ASN A 65 8.40 3.55 27.55
C ASN A 65 8.93 2.96 26.22
N ALA A 66 9.87 2.02 26.27
CA ALA A 66 10.53 1.45 25.09
C ALA A 66 9.52 0.86 24.09
N LEU A 67 8.57 0.07 24.58
CA LEU A 67 7.55 -0.59 23.74
C LEU A 67 6.66 0.43 23.02
N SER A 68 6.14 1.43 23.75
CA SER A 68 5.25 2.45 23.16
C SER A 68 6.00 3.46 22.28
N SER A 69 7.28 3.68 22.54
CA SER A 69 8.16 4.47 21.66
C SER A 69 8.45 3.72 20.36
N ALA A 70 8.84 2.44 20.45
CA ALA A 70 9.10 1.59 19.30
C ALA A 70 7.86 1.45 18.44
N ALA A 71 6.70 1.24 19.06
CA ALA A 71 5.42 1.10 18.35
C ALA A 71 5.06 2.37 17.55
N ARG A 72 5.28 3.55 18.13
CA ARG A 72 5.08 4.82 17.41
C ARG A 72 6.04 5.01 16.25
N GLN A 73 7.31 4.62 16.42
CA GLN A 73 8.32 4.71 15.35
C GLN A 73 7.96 3.79 14.18
N VAL A 74 7.74 2.51 14.45
CA VAL A 74 7.42 1.54 13.38
C VAL A 74 6.12 1.90 12.65
N ALA A 75 5.08 2.35 13.38
CA ALA A 75 3.83 2.81 12.78
C ALA A 75 4.00 4.09 11.93
N SER A 76 4.98 4.94 12.27
CA SER A 76 5.32 6.10 11.45
C SER A 76 6.05 5.69 10.17
N TYR A 77 6.94 4.70 10.25
CA TYR A 77 7.71 4.23 9.10
C TYR A 77 6.85 3.45 8.11
N ALA A 78 5.92 2.63 8.59
CA ALA A 78 4.99 1.90 7.73
C ALA A 78 4.22 2.82 6.76
N LYS A 79 3.82 4.01 7.23
CA LYS A 79 3.11 5.02 6.42
C LYS A 79 3.97 5.62 5.29
N LEU A 80 5.29 5.48 5.35
CA LEU A 80 6.21 5.97 4.33
C LEU A 80 6.47 4.91 3.24
N LEU A 81 6.07 3.66 3.47
CA LEU A 81 6.27 2.57 2.54
C LEU A 81 5.11 2.47 1.53
N PRO A 82 5.38 2.04 0.29
CA PRO A 82 4.36 1.87 -0.73
C PRO A 82 3.46 0.64 -0.49
N SER A 83 3.95 -0.34 0.28
CA SER A 83 3.23 -1.51 0.79
C SER A 83 2.81 -1.30 2.25
N SER A 84 1.84 -2.07 2.74
CA SER A 84 1.53 -2.16 4.17
C SER A 84 2.25 -3.36 4.79
N PRO A 85 3.49 -3.21 5.28
CA PRO A 85 4.24 -4.31 5.88
C PRO A 85 3.63 -4.72 7.24
N LEU A 86 3.99 -5.90 7.72
CA LEU A 86 3.79 -6.24 9.12
C LEU A 86 4.72 -5.39 10.00
N SER A 87 4.15 -4.56 10.85
CA SER A 87 4.89 -3.72 11.80
C SER A 87 5.16 -4.47 13.12
N LEU A 88 6.43 -4.64 13.47
CA LEU A 88 6.89 -5.39 14.64
C LEU A 88 7.79 -4.55 15.54
N VAL A 89 7.76 -4.84 16.83
CA VAL A 89 8.71 -4.30 17.82
C VAL A 89 9.42 -5.45 18.52
N TYR A 90 10.72 -5.28 18.72
CA TYR A 90 11.58 -6.22 19.43
C TYR A 90 12.25 -5.48 20.59
N VAL A 91 11.71 -5.67 21.79
CA VAL A 91 12.20 -5.00 23.00
C VAL A 91 12.95 -6.00 23.87
N PHE A 92 14.15 -5.66 24.30
CA PHE A 92 14.97 -6.53 25.15
C PHE A 92 15.31 -5.88 26.49
N GLU A 93 15.27 -6.63 27.58
CA GLU A 93 15.60 -6.16 28.92
C GLU A 93 16.42 -7.24 29.66
N GLY A 94 17.74 -7.04 29.74
CA GLY A 94 18.64 -8.10 30.22
C GLY A 94 18.57 -9.31 29.29
N ASP A 95 18.18 -10.46 29.85
CA ASP A 95 17.99 -11.72 29.12
C ASP A 95 16.54 -11.92 28.64
N ALA A 96 15.62 -11.06 29.06
CA ALA A 96 14.23 -11.12 28.63
C ALA A 96 14.03 -10.38 27.30
N LYS A 97 13.11 -10.89 26.47
CA LYS A 97 12.66 -10.21 25.27
C LYS A 97 11.14 -10.17 25.20
N GLN A 98 10.62 -9.12 24.59
CA GLN A 98 9.22 -8.93 24.26
C GLN A 98 9.12 -8.63 22.77
N ILE A 99 8.24 -9.36 22.09
CA ILE A 99 7.95 -9.17 20.68
C ILE A 99 6.51 -8.70 20.59
N GLY A 100 6.26 -7.66 19.81
CA GLY A 100 4.91 -7.11 19.64
C GLY A 100 4.58 -6.87 18.17
N ILE A 101 3.35 -7.19 17.78
CA ILE A 101 2.74 -6.72 16.54
C ILE A 101 2.10 -5.37 16.80
N VAL A 102 2.40 -4.40 15.95
CA VAL A 102 1.86 -3.04 16.07
C VAL A 102 0.72 -2.86 15.09
N ASN A 103 -0.44 -2.45 15.62
CA ASN A 103 -1.52 -1.96 14.81
C ASN A 103 -1.26 -0.49 14.45
N GLU A 104 -1.06 -0.22 13.16
CA GLU A 104 -0.70 1.11 12.66
C GLU A 104 -1.82 2.15 12.78
N SER A 105 -3.08 1.69 12.95
CA SER A 105 -4.25 2.56 13.01
C SER A 105 -4.43 3.23 14.37
N ASP A 106 -4.19 2.50 15.46
CA ASP A 106 -4.37 2.97 16.84
C ASP A 106 -3.07 2.96 17.67
N GLY A 107 -1.97 2.44 17.12
CA GLY A 107 -0.69 2.29 17.82
C GLY A 107 -0.70 1.19 18.89
N GLY A 108 -1.73 0.35 18.92
CA GLY A 108 -1.86 -0.77 19.85
C GLY A 108 -0.79 -1.84 19.60
N VAL A 109 -0.31 -2.46 20.67
CA VAL A 109 0.71 -3.51 20.61
C VAL A 109 0.14 -4.81 21.13
N THR A 110 0.15 -5.85 20.30
CA THR A 110 -0.21 -7.21 20.69
C THR A 110 1.06 -8.02 20.88
N LEU A 111 1.32 -8.45 22.12
CA LEU A 111 2.50 -9.25 22.43
C LEU A 111 2.36 -10.66 21.85
N ILE A 112 3.43 -11.14 21.23
CA ILE A 112 3.54 -12.49 20.66
C ILE A 112 4.73 -13.22 21.27
N GLN A 113 4.68 -14.55 21.25
CA GLN A 113 5.74 -15.38 21.85
C GLN A 113 6.97 -15.51 20.95
N SER A 114 6.78 -15.51 19.64
CA SER A 114 7.85 -15.67 18.65
C SER A 114 7.52 -14.90 17.37
N LEU A 115 8.57 -14.55 16.62
CA LEU A 115 8.42 -13.99 15.29
C LEU A 115 7.79 -15.03 14.34
N PRO A 116 6.99 -14.59 13.35
CA PRO A 116 6.45 -15.50 12.35
C PRO A 116 7.57 -16.12 11.52
N SER A 117 7.37 -17.34 11.01
CA SER A 117 8.29 -17.94 10.04
C SER A 117 8.28 -17.15 8.72
N PHE A 118 9.36 -17.24 7.95
CA PHE A 118 9.45 -16.53 6.67
C PHE A 118 8.29 -16.86 5.73
N ASN A 119 7.94 -18.15 5.61
CA ASN A 119 6.82 -18.61 4.77
C ASN A 119 5.46 -18.08 5.26
N SER A 120 5.25 -18.02 6.58
CA SER A 120 4.02 -17.47 7.15
C SER A 120 3.90 -15.98 6.87
N LEU A 121 5.02 -15.25 6.96
CA LEU A 121 5.08 -13.82 6.66
C LEU A 121 4.77 -13.54 5.19
N LEU A 122 5.38 -14.28 4.26
CA LEU A 122 5.11 -14.14 2.83
C LEU A 122 3.66 -14.45 2.48
N THR A 123 3.07 -15.49 3.08
CA THR A 123 1.66 -15.82 2.85
C THR A 123 0.73 -14.71 3.31
N GLY A 124 0.99 -14.13 4.49
CA GLY A 124 0.25 -12.99 5.02
C GLY A 124 0.42 -11.73 4.15
N GLY A 125 1.65 -11.37 3.82
CA GLY A 125 1.97 -10.19 3.00
C GLY A 125 1.37 -10.27 1.60
N ARG A 126 1.45 -11.43 0.93
CA ARG A 126 0.84 -11.65 -0.39
C ARG A 126 -0.69 -11.58 -0.34
N ALA A 127 -1.32 -12.10 0.72
CA ALA A 127 -2.76 -11.97 0.92
C ALA A 127 -3.18 -10.50 1.11
N GLN A 128 -2.43 -9.74 1.90
CA GLN A 128 -2.69 -8.32 2.15
C GLN A 128 -2.51 -7.48 0.88
N ASN A 129 -1.43 -7.70 0.12
CA ASN A 129 -1.21 -7.05 -1.17
C ASN A 129 -2.36 -7.32 -2.17
N LYS A 130 -2.91 -8.54 -2.18
CA LYS A 130 -4.08 -8.88 -3.00
C LYS A 130 -5.35 -8.12 -2.56
N VAL A 131 -5.56 -7.96 -1.25
CA VAL A 131 -6.68 -7.17 -0.72
C VAL A 131 -6.53 -5.69 -1.10
N GLU A 132 -5.33 -5.13 -1.01
CA GLU A 132 -5.06 -3.75 -1.41
C GLU A 132 -5.21 -3.51 -2.91
N ALA A 133 -4.72 -4.44 -3.73
CA ALA A 133 -4.91 -4.37 -5.18
C ALA A 133 -6.41 -4.37 -5.53
N LYS A 134 -7.19 -5.22 -4.85
CA LYS A 134 -8.65 -5.28 -5.02
C LYS A 134 -9.33 -3.99 -4.56
N SER A 135 -8.93 -3.41 -3.44
CA SER A 135 -9.54 -2.18 -2.91
C SER A 135 -9.20 -0.94 -3.76
N LYS A 136 -7.97 -0.87 -4.30
CA LYS A 136 -7.57 0.14 -5.30
C LYS A 136 -8.40 -0.01 -6.57
N SER A 137 -8.58 -1.23 -7.06
CA SER A 137 -9.42 -1.51 -8.23
C SER A 137 -10.88 -1.14 -8.00
N SER A 138 -11.48 -1.51 -6.87
CA SER A 138 -12.88 -1.17 -6.57
C SER A 138 -13.09 0.34 -6.50
N ARG A 139 -12.15 1.08 -5.89
CA ARG A 139 -12.20 2.55 -5.83
C ARG A 139 -12.19 3.21 -7.21
N ILE A 140 -11.46 2.64 -8.19
CA ILE A 140 -11.48 3.13 -9.58
C ILE A 140 -12.84 2.88 -10.21
N THR A 141 -13.40 1.67 -10.04
CA THR A 141 -14.74 1.30 -10.53
C THR A 141 -15.83 2.20 -9.94
N ASP A 142 -15.76 2.53 -8.65
CA ASP A 142 -16.73 3.39 -7.98
C ASP A 142 -16.71 4.83 -8.55
N ARG A 143 -15.51 5.40 -8.73
CA ARG A 143 -15.35 6.73 -9.35
C ARG A 143 -15.88 6.76 -10.78
N PHE A 144 -15.58 5.73 -11.55
CA PHE A 144 -16.10 5.61 -12.91
C PHE A 144 -17.64 5.55 -12.93
N SER A 145 -18.23 4.77 -12.02
CA SER A 145 -19.69 4.65 -11.90
C SER A 145 -20.33 6.00 -11.57
N ILE A 146 -19.77 6.77 -10.64
CA ILE A 146 -20.24 8.12 -10.28
C ILE A 146 -20.19 9.04 -11.50
N VAL A 147 -19.07 9.05 -12.23
CA VAL A 147 -18.91 9.86 -13.45
C VAL A 147 -19.96 9.49 -14.49
N CYS A 148 -20.19 8.19 -14.72
CA CYS A 148 -21.22 7.71 -15.63
C CYS A 148 -22.63 8.12 -15.22
N TYR A 149 -22.97 8.07 -13.93
CA TYR A 149 -24.27 8.52 -13.44
C TYR A 149 -24.47 10.03 -13.62
N LEU A 150 -23.44 10.84 -13.33
CA LEU A 150 -23.50 12.30 -13.57
C LEU A 150 -23.70 12.62 -15.05
N LEU A 151 -22.97 11.93 -15.93
CA LEU A 151 -23.12 12.04 -17.38
C LEU A 151 -24.52 11.64 -17.85
N ALA A 152 -25.06 10.53 -17.33
CA ALA A 152 -26.42 10.08 -17.65
C ALA A 152 -27.47 11.11 -17.22
N CYS A 153 -27.35 11.69 -16.01
CA CYS A 153 -28.22 12.77 -15.55
C CYS A 153 -28.13 14.02 -16.46
N LEU A 154 -26.92 14.40 -16.88
CA LEU A 154 -26.72 15.54 -17.78
C LEU A 154 -27.37 15.32 -19.14
N VAL A 155 -27.20 14.13 -19.73
CA VAL A 155 -27.84 13.78 -21.01
C VAL A 155 -29.37 13.73 -20.87
N ALA A 156 -29.89 13.20 -19.76
CA ALA A 156 -31.33 13.19 -19.49
C ALA A 156 -31.91 14.60 -19.37
N ALA A 157 -31.20 15.54 -18.73
CA ALA A 157 -31.61 16.94 -18.64
C ALA A 157 -31.64 17.62 -20.01
N ILE A 158 -30.62 17.37 -20.86
CA ILE A 158 -30.57 17.89 -22.23
C ILE A 158 -31.75 17.38 -23.05
N LEU A 159 -32.05 16.07 -22.96
CA LEU A 159 -33.18 15.47 -23.65
C LEU A 159 -34.52 16.08 -23.19
N ALA A 160 -34.68 16.31 -21.89
CA ALA A 160 -35.87 16.96 -21.35
C ALA A 160 -36.05 18.38 -21.92
N LEU A 161 -34.98 19.18 -21.97
CA LEU A 161 -35.00 20.55 -22.52
C LEU A 161 -35.33 20.60 -24.03
N ASP A 162 -34.87 19.60 -24.77
CA ASP A 162 -35.16 19.46 -26.20
C ASP A 162 -36.62 19.08 -26.44
N ILE A 163 -37.15 18.11 -25.68
CA ILE A 163 -38.56 17.68 -25.75
C ILE A 163 -39.52 18.81 -25.33
N THR A 164 -39.19 19.58 -24.30
CA THR A 164 -40.02 20.73 -23.88
C THR A 164 -39.93 21.92 -24.83
N GLY A 165 -39.09 21.84 -25.88
CA GLY A 165 -38.91 22.90 -26.87
C GLY A 165 -38.28 24.17 -26.32
N THR A 166 -37.76 24.12 -25.09
CA THR A 166 -37.14 25.28 -24.41
C THR A 166 -35.81 25.63 -25.06
N TYR A 167 -35.08 24.64 -25.56
CA TYR A 167 -33.83 24.82 -26.29
C TYR A 167 -33.63 23.68 -27.28
N LYS A 168 -33.48 23.99 -28.58
CA LYS A 168 -33.23 23.00 -29.63
C LYS A 168 -31.73 22.83 -29.85
N PHE A 169 -31.21 21.65 -29.54
CA PHE A 169 -29.79 21.35 -29.77
C PHE A 169 -29.55 21.03 -31.25
N SER A 170 -28.54 21.69 -31.83
CA SER A 170 -28.11 21.34 -33.19
C SER A 170 -27.32 20.02 -33.21
N SER A 171 -27.30 19.35 -34.36
CA SER A 171 -26.53 18.11 -34.54
C SER A 171 -25.05 18.29 -34.19
N GLN A 172 -24.46 19.44 -34.54
CA GLN A 172 -23.06 19.76 -34.23
C GLN A 172 -22.80 19.84 -32.72
N GLN A 173 -23.71 20.46 -31.96
CA GLN A 173 -23.61 20.57 -30.50
C GLN A 173 -23.73 19.19 -29.83
N LEU A 174 -24.61 18.32 -30.34
CA LEU A 174 -24.77 16.96 -29.83
C LEU A 174 -23.54 16.09 -30.13
N THR A 175 -22.94 16.24 -31.31
CA THR A 175 -21.68 15.58 -31.66
C THR A 175 -20.53 16.05 -30.76
N LEU A 176 -20.42 17.37 -30.52
CA LEU A 176 -19.39 17.92 -29.65
C LEU A 176 -19.55 17.40 -28.20
N LEU A 177 -20.79 17.32 -27.72
CA LEU A 177 -21.08 16.70 -26.42
C LEU A 177 -20.60 15.25 -26.38
N GLY A 178 -20.92 14.43 -27.39
CA GLY A 178 -20.44 13.05 -27.46
C GLY A 178 -18.91 12.92 -27.38
N ILE A 179 -18.18 13.82 -28.04
CA ILE A 179 -16.70 13.88 -27.96
C ILE A 179 -16.26 14.22 -26.53
N PHE A 180 -16.88 15.20 -25.89
CA PHE A 180 -16.59 15.55 -24.49
C PHE A 180 -16.81 14.39 -23.53
N ILE A 181 -17.93 13.67 -23.68
CA ILE A 181 -18.23 12.47 -22.88
C ILE A 181 -17.15 11.42 -23.09
N GLY A 182 -16.76 11.17 -24.35
CA GLY A 182 -15.69 10.25 -24.70
C GLY A 182 -14.36 10.61 -24.01
N LEU A 183 -13.93 11.87 -24.11
CA LEU A 183 -12.70 12.36 -23.48
C LEU A 183 -12.72 12.24 -21.94
N LEU A 184 -13.90 12.36 -21.32
CA LEU A 184 -14.06 12.23 -19.87
C LEU A 184 -14.01 10.76 -19.43
N VAL A 185 -14.50 9.84 -20.26
CA VAL A 185 -14.53 8.39 -19.98
C VAL A 185 -13.21 7.70 -20.31
N ILE A 186 -12.47 8.16 -21.34
CA ILE A 186 -11.20 7.57 -21.80
C ILE A 186 -10.18 7.31 -20.67
N PRO A 187 -9.95 8.23 -19.69
CA PRO A 187 -9.02 8.01 -18.58
C PRO A 187 -9.32 6.77 -17.70
N PHE A 188 -10.57 6.30 -17.73
CA PHE A 188 -11.02 5.12 -16.99
C PHE A 188 -10.90 3.81 -17.79
N ALA A 189 -10.68 3.88 -19.12
CA ALA A 189 -10.50 2.70 -19.95
C ALA A 189 -9.09 2.11 -19.76
N ALA A 190 -9.02 0.82 -19.40
CA ALA A 190 -7.74 0.12 -19.27
C ALA A 190 -7.09 -0.16 -20.65
N LYS A 191 -7.93 -0.47 -21.65
CA LYS A 191 -7.54 -0.65 -23.04
C LYS A 191 -8.57 0.01 -23.94
N PHE A 192 -8.10 0.74 -24.93
CA PHE A 192 -8.93 1.34 -25.96
C PHE A 192 -8.50 0.79 -27.31
N LYS A 193 -9.41 0.10 -28.00
CA LYS A 193 -9.16 -0.43 -29.34
C LYS A 193 -9.91 0.42 -30.35
N LEU A 194 -9.18 1.07 -31.24
CA LEU A 194 -9.78 1.88 -32.30
C LEU A 194 -8.99 1.70 -33.59
N LEU A 195 -9.70 1.34 -34.67
CA LEU A 195 -9.13 1.23 -36.02
C LEU A 195 -7.90 0.30 -36.12
N GLY A 196 -7.91 -0.82 -35.38
CA GLY A 196 -6.80 -1.77 -35.37
C GLY A 196 -5.60 -1.36 -34.51
N MET A 197 -5.63 -0.18 -33.89
CA MET A 197 -4.65 0.24 -32.89
C MET A 197 -5.16 -0.05 -31.48
N GLU A 198 -4.29 -0.61 -30.65
CA GLU A 198 -4.56 -0.85 -29.24
C GLU A 198 -3.78 0.15 -28.40
N PHE A 199 -4.52 1.01 -27.69
CA PHE A 199 -3.96 1.95 -26.73
C PHE A 199 -4.19 1.38 -25.34
N GLU A 200 -3.12 0.97 -24.68
CA GLU A 200 -3.16 0.62 -23.27
C GLU A 200 -2.78 1.84 -22.44
N ARG A 201 -3.48 2.06 -21.33
CA ARG A 201 -3.07 3.09 -20.38
C ARG A 201 -1.67 2.74 -19.88
N TYR A 202 -0.74 3.68 -19.97
CA TYR A 202 0.59 3.49 -19.39
C TYR A 202 0.45 3.15 -17.91
N SER A 203 0.83 1.92 -17.56
CA SER A 203 0.95 1.45 -16.20
C SER A 203 2.44 1.35 -15.94
N ASP A 204 2.97 2.15 -15.01
CA ASP A 204 4.32 1.91 -14.49
C ASP A 204 4.41 0.43 -14.11
N GLY A 205 5.42 -0.27 -14.63
CA GLY A 205 5.47 -1.73 -14.82
C GLY A 205 5.33 -2.62 -13.58
N LYS A 206 4.81 -2.15 -12.44
CA LYS A 206 4.52 -2.93 -11.24
C LYS A 206 3.16 -3.62 -11.22
N SER A 207 2.32 -3.47 -12.25
CA SER A 207 0.98 -4.10 -12.29
C SER A 207 0.78 -5.18 -13.37
N LYS A 208 1.84 -5.65 -14.03
CA LYS A 208 1.75 -6.80 -14.94
C LYS A 208 2.04 -8.08 -14.15
N ASN A 209 1.05 -8.54 -13.39
CA ASN A 209 0.80 -9.95 -13.06
C ASN A 209 -0.46 -10.06 -12.20
N THR A 210 -1.63 -9.99 -12.85
CA THR A 210 -2.88 -10.70 -12.49
C THR A 210 -3.89 -10.49 -13.60
#